data_AF-A0A821NPE2-F1
#
_entry.id   AF-A0A821NPE2-F1
#
_cell.length_a   1.000
_cell.length_b   1.000
_cell.length_c   1.000
_cell.angle_alpha   90.00
_cell.angle_beta   90.00
_cell.angle_gamma   90.00
#
_symmetry.space_group_name_H-M   'P 1'
#
loop_
_entity.id
_entity.type
_entity.pdbx_description
1 polymer ?
#
loop_
_entity_poly.entity_id
_entity_poly.type
_entity_poly.pdbx_seq_one_letter_code
_entity_poly.pdbx_strand_id
1 'polypeptide(L)'
;IDQVVKGQDVNWYKSEMNYHVIPPYNLAYSLLQTEIIDTLLKAPNTSIPEKLIRTLNCGVLALRGNLSLALDKSNTIRGVVDETVMQLVVVIAEWEKKIKQSQKDLSDLYAQVTSVQKQVAIAEQGVKDKQAGVNSANDAVRDAERAMEDAVNCQRRRRRRKRLFFNPSASIPIFSND
;
A
#
# COMPACT_ATOMS: atom_id res chain seq x y z
N ILE A 1 -14.70 7.07 -1.94
CA ILE A 1 -15.46 6.29 -2.94
C ILE A 1 -16.82 5.88 -2.35
N ASP A 2 -16.91 5.53 -1.06
CA ASP A 2 -18.18 5.45 -0.29
C ASP A 2 -18.98 6.78 -0.17
N GLN A 3 -18.54 7.81 -0.87
CA GLN A 3 -19.16 9.14 -0.94
C GLN A 3 -19.57 9.55 -2.36
N VAL A 4 -19.52 8.64 -3.35
CA VAL A 4 -20.24 8.86 -4.62
C VAL A 4 -21.73 8.78 -4.29
N VAL A 5 -22.23 9.91 -3.82
CA VAL A 5 -23.58 10.29 -3.39
C VAL A 5 -24.43 9.11 -2.88
N LYS A 6 -24.50 8.93 -1.56
CA LYS A 6 -25.36 7.93 -0.90
C LYS A 6 -26.74 7.88 -1.58
N GLY A 7 -26.99 6.82 -2.34
CA GLY A 7 -28.29 6.52 -2.97
C GLY A 7 -28.43 6.86 -4.46
N GLN A 8 -27.43 7.42 -5.14
CA GLN A 8 -27.48 7.75 -6.57
C GLN A 8 -26.52 6.86 -7.39
N ASP A 9 -26.78 5.55 -7.36
CA ASP A 9 -26.05 4.57 -8.16
C ASP A 9 -26.67 4.38 -9.55
N VAL A 10 -26.09 3.50 -10.36
CA VAL A 10 -26.62 3.15 -11.70
C VAL A 10 -28.08 2.67 -11.63
N ASN A 11 -28.50 2.06 -10.51
CA ASN A 11 -29.86 1.59 -10.33
C ASN A 11 -30.83 2.74 -10.03
N TRP A 12 -30.40 3.74 -9.26
CA TRP A 12 -31.13 4.97 -9.07
C TRP A 12 -31.38 5.68 -10.40
N TYR A 13 -30.34 5.85 -11.24
CA TYR A 13 -30.49 6.47 -12.56
C TYR A 13 -31.46 5.72 -13.46
N LYS A 14 -31.39 4.38 -13.48
CA LYS A 14 -32.36 3.55 -14.21
C LYS A 14 -33.78 3.76 -13.68
N SER A 15 -33.95 3.84 -12.36
CA SER A 15 -35.26 4.09 -11.75
C SER A 15 -35.81 5.45 -12.13
N GLU A 16 -34.99 6.50 -12.05
CA GLU A 16 -35.39 7.87 -12.39
C GLU A 16 -35.78 8.00 -13.87
N MET A 17 -34.98 7.41 -14.77
CA MET A 17 -35.33 7.36 -16.20
C MET A 17 -36.64 6.61 -16.43
N ASN A 18 -36.82 5.45 -15.79
CA ASN A 18 -38.03 4.64 -15.91
C ASN A 18 -39.28 5.34 -15.38
N TYR A 19 -39.16 6.19 -14.37
CA TYR A 19 -40.31 6.83 -13.73
C TYR A 19 -40.64 8.19 -14.33
N HIS A 20 -39.64 8.97 -14.73
CA HIS A 20 -39.83 10.38 -15.10
C HIS A 20 -39.57 10.70 -16.57
N VAL A 21 -38.85 9.86 -17.31
CA VAL A 21 -38.49 10.12 -18.71
C VAL A 21 -39.23 9.19 -19.66
N ILE A 22 -39.23 7.89 -19.38
CA ILE A 22 -39.83 6.88 -20.26
C ILE A 22 -41.36 7.04 -20.38
N PRO A 23 -42.14 7.24 -19.29
CA PRO A 23 -43.59 7.34 -19.40
C PRO A 23 -44.07 8.52 -20.27
N PRO A 24 -43.60 9.77 -20.10
CA PRO A 24 -44.01 10.85 -21.00
C PRO A 24 -43.52 10.63 -22.43
N TYR A 25 -42.36 10.00 -22.63
CA TYR A 25 -41.88 9.66 -23.98
C TYR A 25 -42.77 8.62 -24.68
N ASN A 26 -43.16 7.57 -23.96
CA ASN A 26 -44.09 6.55 -24.48
C ASN A 26 -45.47 7.14 -24.76
N LEU A 27 -45.96 8.03 -23.88
CA LEU A 27 -47.22 8.73 -24.09
C LEU A 27 -47.15 9.62 -25.33
N ALA A 28 -46.07 10.41 -25.48
CA ALA A 28 -45.82 11.20 -26.69
C ALA A 28 -45.84 10.32 -27.95
N TYR A 29 -45.15 9.19 -27.94
CA TYR A 29 -45.15 8.26 -29.07
C TYR A 29 -46.54 7.71 -29.38
N SER A 30 -47.32 7.33 -28.36
CA SER A 30 -48.70 6.87 -28.55
C SER A 30 -49.58 7.97 -29.16
N LEU A 31 -49.49 9.21 -28.69
CA LEU A 31 -50.25 10.34 -29.24
C LEU A 31 -49.92 10.60 -30.70
N LEU A 32 -48.63 10.54 -31.07
CA LEU A 32 -48.20 10.64 -32.46
C LEU A 32 -48.86 9.54 -33.32
N GLN A 33 -48.81 8.29 -32.86
CA GLN A 33 -49.32 7.15 -33.60
C GLN A 33 -50.85 7.19 -33.72
N THR A 34 -51.56 7.32 -32.60
CA THR A 34 -53.01 7.09 -32.54
C THR A 34 -53.84 8.35 -32.76
N GLU A 35 -53.38 9.52 -32.30
CA GLU A 35 -54.14 10.76 -32.43
C GLU A 35 -53.77 11.57 -33.67
N ILE A 36 -52.50 11.52 -34.10
CA ILE A 36 -52.04 12.32 -35.23
C ILE A 36 -52.07 11.49 -36.51
N ILE A 37 -51.26 10.43 -36.59
CA ILE A 37 -51.09 9.64 -37.82
C ILE A 37 -52.40 8.93 -38.20
N ASP A 38 -53.01 8.21 -37.28
CA ASP A 38 -54.25 7.47 -37.53
C ASP A 38 -55.41 8.38 -37.95
N THR A 39 -55.51 9.56 -37.35
CA THR A 39 -56.55 10.55 -37.68
C THR A 39 -56.33 11.17 -39.06
N LEU A 40 -55.07 11.39 -39.46
CA LEU A 40 -54.72 11.84 -40.82
C LEU A 40 -55.01 10.77 -41.87
N LEU A 41 -54.65 9.51 -41.62
CA LEU A 41 -54.86 8.40 -42.57
C LEU A 41 -56.33 8.06 -42.79
N LYS A 42 -57.18 8.26 -41.77
CA LYS A 42 -58.63 8.00 -41.83
C LYS A 42 -59.45 9.20 -42.29
N ALA A 43 -58.83 10.36 -42.54
CA ALA A 43 -59.54 11.57 -42.92
C ALA A 43 -60.06 11.47 -44.38
N PRO A 44 -61.33 11.84 -44.64
CA PRO A 44 -61.89 11.84 -45.99
C PRO A 44 -61.31 12.96 -46.87
N ASN A 45 -61.04 12.66 -48.14
CA ASN A 45 -60.37 13.56 -49.09
C ASN A 45 -61.16 14.82 -49.50
N THR A 46 -62.43 14.96 -49.12
CA THR A 46 -63.35 15.93 -49.74
C THR A 46 -63.52 17.26 -49.00
N SER A 47 -62.93 17.41 -47.82
CA SER A 47 -62.57 18.70 -47.19
C SER A 47 -62.04 18.36 -45.80
N ILE A 48 -60.95 19.00 -45.37
CA ILE A 48 -60.45 18.82 -44.01
C ILE A 48 -61.47 19.46 -43.06
N PRO A 49 -62.23 18.66 -42.27
CA PRO A 49 -63.22 19.23 -41.38
C PRO A 49 -62.51 20.04 -40.29
N GLU A 50 -63.04 21.18 -39.90
CA GLU A 50 -62.50 22.04 -38.83
C GLU A 50 -62.23 21.26 -37.52
N LYS A 51 -63.02 20.20 -37.29
CA LYS A 51 -62.84 19.23 -36.21
C LYS A 51 -61.52 18.44 -36.30
N LEU A 52 -61.08 18.07 -37.49
CA LEU A 52 -59.80 17.37 -37.73
C LEU A 52 -58.63 18.28 -37.35
N ILE A 53 -58.67 19.55 -37.76
CA ILE A 53 -57.62 20.54 -37.45
C ILE A 53 -57.54 20.76 -35.93
N ARG A 54 -58.68 20.87 -35.24
CA ARG A 54 -58.69 20.97 -33.77
C ARG A 54 -58.10 19.74 -33.10
N THR A 55 -58.49 18.53 -33.50
CA THR A 55 -57.94 17.29 -32.93
C THR A 55 -56.44 17.20 -33.14
N LEU A 56 -55.95 17.53 -34.34
CA LEU A 56 -54.52 17.54 -34.66
C LEU A 56 -53.77 18.58 -33.84
N ASN A 57 -54.29 19.80 -33.71
CA ASN A 57 -53.66 20.84 -32.91
C ASN A 57 -53.57 20.44 -31.43
N CYS A 58 -54.62 19.84 -30.86
CA CYS A 58 -54.60 19.33 -29.50
C CYS A 58 -53.58 18.18 -29.32
N GLY A 59 -53.58 17.20 -30.23
CA GLY A 59 -52.64 16.08 -30.19
C GLY A 59 -51.19 16.52 -30.34
N VAL A 60 -50.91 17.48 -31.23
CA VAL A 60 -49.56 18.06 -31.42
C VAL A 60 -49.12 18.85 -30.19
N LEU A 61 -50.01 19.62 -29.54
CA LEU A 61 -49.69 20.33 -28.30
C LEU A 61 -49.39 19.36 -27.16
N ALA A 62 -50.19 18.29 -27.02
CA ALA A 62 -49.97 17.25 -26.02
C ALA A 62 -48.67 16.47 -26.27
N LEU A 63 -48.38 16.12 -27.52
CA LEU A 63 -47.12 15.51 -27.95
C LEU A 63 -45.93 16.39 -27.54
N ARG A 64 -45.99 17.68 -27.90
CA ARG A 64 -44.92 18.64 -27.59
C ARG A 64 -44.72 18.81 -26.09
N GLY A 65 -45.80 18.91 -25.32
CA GLY A 65 -45.74 19.04 -23.86
C GLY A 65 -45.04 17.85 -23.20
N ASN A 66 -45.41 16.63 -23.61
CA ASN A 66 -44.82 15.40 -23.07
C ASN A 66 -43.34 15.25 -23.44
N LEU A 67 -42.96 15.54 -24.69
CA LEU A 67 -41.56 15.53 -25.10
C LEU A 67 -40.73 16.58 -24.36
N SER A 68 -41.30 17.78 -24.13
CA SER A 68 -40.64 18.83 -23.37
C SER A 68 -40.40 18.40 -21.91
N LEU A 69 -41.37 17.72 -21.28
CA LEU A 69 -41.22 17.20 -19.93
C LEU A 69 -40.12 16.13 -19.86
N ALA A 70 -40.12 15.19 -20.80
CA ALA A 70 -39.09 14.15 -20.87
C ALA A 70 -37.69 14.74 -21.07
N LEU A 71 -37.57 15.77 -21.92
CA LEU A 71 -36.31 16.47 -22.18
C LEU A 71 -35.80 17.20 -20.95
N ASP A 72 -36.66 17.93 -20.23
CA ASP A 72 -36.31 18.65 -19.01
C ASP A 72 -35.81 17.70 -17.91
N LYS A 73 -36.50 16.57 -17.71
CA LYS A 73 -36.08 15.53 -16.77
C LYS A 73 -34.78 14.86 -17.17
N SER A 74 -34.58 14.58 -18.46
CA SER A 74 -33.31 14.06 -18.97
C SER A 74 -32.14 15.02 -18.74
N ASN A 75 -32.34 16.32 -18.97
CA ASN A 75 -31.32 17.34 -18.71
C ASN A 75 -30.98 17.47 -17.22
N THR A 76 -31.99 17.37 -16.35
CA THR A 76 -31.79 17.36 -14.89
C THR A 76 -30.93 16.18 -14.49
N ILE A 77 -31.26 14.97 -14.97
CA ILE A 77 -30.48 13.75 -14.71
C ILE A 77 -29.05 13.91 -15.21
N ARG A 78 -28.85 14.46 -16.42
CA ARG A 78 -27.52 14.71 -16.97
C ARG A 78 -26.69 15.64 -16.08
N GLY A 79 -27.29 16.72 -15.57
CA GLY A 79 -26.60 17.63 -14.67
C GLY A 79 -26.08 16.95 -13.39
N VAL A 80 -26.89 16.06 -12.80
CA VAL A 80 -26.49 15.27 -11.62
C VAL A 80 -25.34 14.31 -11.96
N VAL A 81 -25.37 13.67 -13.14
CA VAL A 81 -24.27 12.82 -13.61
C VAL A 81 -22.99 13.63 -13.76
N ASP A 82 -23.06 14.78 -14.43
CA ASP A 82 -21.90 15.65 -14.68
C ASP A 82 -21.25 16.10 -13.35
N GLU A 83 -22.06 16.51 -12.37
CA GLU A 83 -21.59 16.87 -11.03
C GLU A 83 -20.91 15.69 -10.32
N THR A 84 -21.54 14.52 -10.36
CA THR A 84 -21.01 13.29 -9.74
C THR A 84 -19.67 12.90 -10.35
N VAL A 85 -19.54 12.98 -11.68
CA VAL A 85 -18.30 12.71 -12.40
C VAL A 85 -17.21 13.71 -12.01
N MET A 86 -17.54 15.00 -11.90
CA MET A 86 -16.58 16.02 -11.45
C MET A 86 -16.07 15.75 -10.03
N GLN A 87 -16.96 15.42 -9.10
CA GLN A 87 -16.57 15.06 -7.73
C GLN A 87 -15.65 13.84 -7.70
N LEU A 88 -15.94 12.82 -8.52
CA LEU A 88 -15.11 11.63 -8.66
C LEU A 88 -13.70 11.96 -9.17
N VAL A 89 -13.59 12.82 -10.18
CA VAL A 89 -12.29 13.25 -10.72
C VAL A 89 -11.43 13.93 -9.64
N VAL A 90 -12.04 14.79 -8.82
CA VAL A 90 -11.33 15.44 -7.69
C VAL A 90 -10.84 14.40 -6.69
N VAL A 91 -11.70 13.45 -6.30
CA VAL A 91 -11.33 12.38 -5.36
C VAL A 91 -10.19 11.53 -5.92
N ILE A 92 -10.22 11.17 -7.21
CA ILE A 92 -9.14 10.41 -7.86
C ILE A 92 -7.83 11.19 -7.79
N ALA A 93 -7.83 12.48 -8.12
CA ALA A 93 -6.63 13.32 -8.06
C ALA A 93 -6.04 13.40 -6.63
N GLU A 94 -6.89 13.48 -5.60
CA GLU A 94 -6.44 13.42 -4.20
C GLU A 94 -5.79 12.08 -3.85
N TRP A 95 -6.39 10.96 -4.28
CA TRP A 95 -5.83 9.63 -4.07
C TRP A 95 -4.50 9.44 -4.80
N GLU A 96 -4.38 9.92 -6.04
CA GLU A 96 -3.12 9.90 -6.78
C GLU A 96 -2.01 10.67 -6.04
N LYS A 97 -2.34 11.84 -5.47
CA LYS A 97 -1.39 12.60 -4.65
C LYS A 97 -0.96 11.81 -3.41
N LYS A 98 -1.90 11.17 -2.71
CA LYS A 98 -1.59 10.32 -1.54
C LYS A 98 -0.71 9.14 -1.92
N ILE A 99 -0.99 8.46 -3.03
CA ILE A 99 -0.17 7.34 -3.51
C ILE A 99 1.26 7.79 -3.81
N LYS A 100 1.44 8.92 -4.50
CA LYS A 100 2.76 9.49 -4.78
C LYS A 100 3.53 9.80 -3.49
N GLN A 101 2.86 10.35 -2.48
CA GLN A 101 3.48 10.59 -1.18
C GLN A 101 3.90 9.29 -0.50
N SER A 102 3.01 8.29 -0.43
CA SER A 102 3.33 6.99 0.17
C SER A 102 4.45 6.26 -0.56
N GLN A 103 4.55 6.39 -1.89
CA GLN A 103 5.69 5.84 -2.66
C GLN A 103 7.01 6.50 -2.26
N LYS A 104 7.01 7.82 -2.04
CA LYS A 104 8.19 8.54 -1.57
C LYS A 104 8.58 8.08 -0.16
N ASP A 105 7.63 7.99 0.75
CA ASP A 105 7.87 7.56 2.13
C ASP A 105 8.41 6.12 2.17
N LEU A 106 7.90 5.22 1.32
CA LEU A 106 8.43 3.86 1.16
C LEU A 106 9.87 3.83 0.62
N SER A 107 10.19 4.68 -0.35
CA SER A 107 11.55 4.81 -0.87
C SER A 107 12.52 5.29 0.22
N ASP A 108 12.12 6.26 1.03
CA ASP A 108 12.93 6.78 2.13
C ASP A 108 13.15 5.72 3.22
N LEU A 109 12.10 4.96 3.58
CA LEU A 109 12.21 3.82 4.50
C LEU A 109 13.12 2.73 3.95
N TYR A 110 13.06 2.43 2.66
CA TYR A 110 13.93 1.44 2.03
C TYR A 110 15.41 1.85 2.10
N ALA A 111 15.71 3.13 1.87
CA ALA A 111 17.06 3.68 2.03
C ALA A 111 17.54 3.57 3.49
N GLN A 112 16.68 3.86 4.46
CA GLN A 112 17.00 3.72 5.89
C GLN A 112 17.29 2.26 6.26
N VAL A 113 16.45 1.31 5.86
CA VAL A 113 16.67 -0.13 6.12
C VAL A 113 18.00 -0.58 5.52
N THR A 114 18.30 -0.17 4.29
CA THR A 114 19.58 -0.48 3.64
C THR A 114 20.78 0.08 4.42
N SER A 115 20.65 1.30 4.96
CA SER A 115 21.67 1.91 5.82
C SER A 115 21.88 1.12 7.12
N VAL A 116 20.79 0.75 7.80
CA VAL A 116 20.83 -0.06 9.02
C VAL A 116 21.47 -1.42 8.75
N GLN A 117 21.12 -2.09 7.65
CA GLN A 117 21.74 -3.36 7.27
C GLN A 117 23.26 -3.25 7.09
N LYS A 118 23.75 -2.16 6.49
CA LYS A 118 25.19 -1.90 6.38
C LYS A 118 25.83 -1.72 7.76
N GLN A 119 25.18 -0.98 8.66
CA GLN A 119 25.68 -0.79 10.02
C GLN A 119 25.73 -2.11 10.81
N VAL A 120 24.71 -2.95 10.66
CA VAL A 120 24.68 -4.30 11.27
C VAL A 120 25.86 -5.13 10.76
N ALA A 121 26.10 -5.16 9.44
CA ALA A 121 27.24 -5.91 8.89
C ALA A 121 28.59 -5.42 9.42
N ILE A 122 28.78 -4.10 9.58
CA ILE A 122 29.98 -3.53 10.20
C ILE A 122 30.11 -3.95 11.67
N ALA A 123 29.02 -3.88 12.43
CA ALA A 123 29.01 -4.27 13.83
C ALA A 123 29.31 -5.77 14.01
N GLU A 124 28.73 -6.63 13.18
CA GLU A 124 29.01 -8.08 13.17
C GLU A 124 30.48 -8.37 12.88
N GLN A 125 31.09 -7.65 11.93
CA GLN A 125 32.51 -7.80 11.66
C GLN A 125 33.36 -7.33 12.85
N GLY A 126 33.01 -6.19 13.47
CA GLY A 126 33.69 -5.72 14.67
C GLY A 126 33.62 -6.71 15.83
N VAL A 127 32.49 -7.39 16.03
CA VAL A 127 32.36 -8.46 17.03
C VAL A 127 33.28 -9.63 16.71
N LYS A 128 33.34 -10.08 15.45
CA LYS A 128 34.25 -11.17 15.02
C LYS A 128 35.71 -10.81 15.26
N ASP A 129 36.12 -9.59 14.92
CA ASP A 129 37.49 -9.11 15.12
C ASP A 129 37.86 -9.05 16.60
N LYS A 130 36.93 -8.58 17.46
CA LYS A 130 37.13 -8.58 18.92
C LYS A 130 37.19 -10.00 19.48
N GLN A 131 36.35 -10.91 19.01
CA GLN A 131 36.40 -12.30 19.42
C GLN A 131 37.74 -12.95 19.07
N ALA A 132 38.26 -12.70 17.86
CA ALA A 132 39.59 -13.16 17.47
C ALA A 132 40.69 -12.60 18.38
N GLY A 133 40.62 -11.30 18.71
CA GLY A 133 41.53 -10.67 19.65
C GLY A 133 41.48 -11.28 21.06
N VAL A 134 40.28 -11.55 21.58
CA VAL A 134 40.09 -12.21 22.89
C VAL A 134 40.68 -13.62 22.88
N ASN A 135 40.46 -14.39 21.81
CA ASN A 135 41.03 -15.73 21.67
C ASN A 135 42.56 -15.68 21.68
N SER A 136 43.16 -14.76 20.92
CA SER A 136 44.61 -14.58 20.89
C SER A 136 45.17 -14.15 22.26
N ALA A 137 44.49 -13.26 22.97
CA ALA A 137 44.89 -12.86 24.32
C ALA A 137 44.81 -14.04 25.30
N ASN A 138 43.75 -14.86 25.22
CA ASN A 138 43.60 -16.06 26.04
C ASN A 138 44.72 -17.08 25.79
N ASP A 139 45.11 -17.27 24.53
CA ASP A 139 46.22 -18.17 24.18
C ASP A 139 47.55 -17.67 24.77
N ALA A 140 47.82 -16.36 24.66
CA ALA A 140 49.00 -15.76 25.27
C ALA A 140 49.03 -15.89 26.80
N VAL A 141 47.88 -15.74 27.47
CA VAL A 141 47.76 -15.97 28.93
C VAL A 141 48.07 -17.42 29.27
N ARG A 142 47.52 -18.39 28.53
CA ARG A 142 47.80 -19.82 28.75
C ARG A 142 49.27 -20.16 28.56
N ASP A 143 49.92 -19.58 27.56
CA ASP A 143 51.35 -19.80 27.34
C ASP A 143 52.19 -19.19 28.47
N ALA A 144 51.80 -18.01 28.99
CA ALA A 144 52.43 -17.40 30.15
C ALA A 144 52.24 -18.24 31.43
N GLU A 145 51.04 -18.81 31.63
CA GLU A 145 50.75 -19.73 32.75
C GLU A 145 51.63 -20.97 32.70
N ARG A 146 51.77 -21.61 31.52
CA ARG A 146 52.67 -22.75 31.32
C ARG A 146 54.12 -22.40 31.63
N ALA A 147 54.59 -21.25 31.13
CA ALA A 147 55.95 -20.78 31.39
C ALA A 147 56.21 -20.54 32.89
N MET A 148 55.22 -19.98 33.61
CA MET A 148 55.29 -19.84 35.07
C MET A 148 55.35 -21.19 35.77
N GLU A 149 54.50 -22.14 35.38
CA GLU A 149 54.47 -23.48 35.97
C GLU A 149 55.81 -24.20 35.77
N ASP A 150 56.39 -24.12 34.58
CA ASP A 150 57.71 -24.66 34.27
C ASP A 150 58.82 -24.00 35.10
N ALA A 151 58.78 -22.67 35.26
CA ALA A 151 59.73 -21.94 36.10
C ALA A 151 59.64 -22.38 37.58
N VAL A 152 58.42 -22.53 38.11
CA VAL A 152 58.18 -23.02 39.48
C VAL A 152 58.70 -24.45 39.63
N ASN A 153 58.44 -25.33 38.67
CA ASN A 153 58.90 -26.71 38.67
C ASN A 153 60.44 -26.80 38.60
N CYS A 154 61.07 -25.98 37.76
CA CYS A 154 62.53 -25.88 37.68
C CYS A 154 63.14 -25.41 39.02
N GLN A 155 62.54 -24.39 39.64
CA GLN A 155 63.00 -23.89 40.94
C GLN A 155 62.84 -24.95 42.04
N ARG A 156 61.71 -25.69 42.07
CA ARG A 156 61.50 -26.82 42.98
C ARG A 156 62.55 -27.91 42.78
N ARG A 157 62.84 -28.30 41.54
CA ARG A 157 63.91 -29.27 41.20
C ARG A 157 65.28 -28.79 41.67
N ARG A 158 65.60 -27.51 41.46
CA ARG A 158 66.86 -26.90 41.93
C ARG A 158 66.98 -26.92 43.45
N ARG A 159 65.90 -26.60 44.19
CA ARG A 159 65.86 -26.70 45.66
C ARG A 159 66.05 -28.14 46.14
N ARG A 160 65.42 -29.14 45.49
CA ARG A 160 65.62 -30.56 45.80
C ARG A 160 67.07 -31.00 45.57
N ARG A 161 67.68 -30.63 44.44
CA ARG A 161 69.10 -30.93 44.16
C ARG A 161 70.05 -30.30 45.18
N LYS A 162 69.83 -29.04 45.58
CA LYS A 162 70.61 -28.42 46.66
C LYS A 162 70.52 -29.22 47.96
N ARG A 163 69.35 -29.77 48.32
CA ARG A 163 69.21 -30.62 49.52
C ARG A 163 69.91 -31.98 49.42
N LEU A 164 70.04 -32.54 48.20
CA LEU A 164 70.69 -33.83 47.97
C LEU A 164 72.22 -33.74 47.90
N PHE A 165 72.76 -32.63 47.39
CA PHE A 165 74.21 -32.45 47.18
C PHE A 165 74.88 -31.47 48.16
N PHE A 166 74.12 -30.72 48.95
CA PHE A 166 74.61 -29.91 50.06
C PHE A 166 74.04 -30.47 51.35
N ASN A 167 74.65 -31.55 51.83
CA ASN A 167 74.52 -32.01 53.20
C ASN A 167 75.79 -31.55 53.96
N PRO A 168 75.70 -30.63 54.95
CA PRO A 168 76.89 -30.05 55.60
C PRO A 168 77.65 -31.01 56.53
N SER A 169 77.30 -32.30 56.55
CA SER A 169 77.85 -33.30 57.48
C SER A 169 78.81 -34.31 56.86
N ALA A 170 79.30 -34.09 55.65
CA ALA A 170 80.39 -34.88 55.09
C ALA A 170 81.75 -34.27 55.45
N SER A 171 82.32 -34.76 56.55
CA SER A 171 83.68 -34.51 57.02
C SER A 171 84.73 -34.89 55.95
N ILE A 172 85.64 -33.95 55.68
CA ILE A 172 86.85 -34.14 54.85
C ILE A 172 87.83 -35.01 55.63
N PRO A 173 88.33 -36.15 55.11
CA PRO A 173 89.44 -36.85 55.74
C PRO A 173 90.76 -36.16 55.35
N ILE A 174 91.44 -35.63 56.37
CA ILE A 174 92.86 -35.25 56.34
C ILE A 174 93.64 -36.47 56.82
N PHE A 175 94.63 -36.96 56.05
CA PHE A 175 95.86 -37.65 56.53
C PHE A 175 96.83 -37.68 55.33
N SER A 176 97.81 -36.78 55.25
CA SER A 176 99.16 -36.77 55.87
C SER A 176 100.10 -37.84 55.29
N ASN A 177 101.16 -37.35 54.63
CA ASN A 177 102.29 -38.10 54.10
C ASN A 177 103.16 -38.68 55.22
N ASP A 178 103.65 -39.90 55.02
CA ASP A 178 105.00 -40.36 55.34
C ASP A 178 105.48 -41.27 54.21
#